data_AF-A0A2S7SV44-F1
#
_entry.id   AF-A0A2S7SV44-F1
#
_cell.length_a   1.000
_cell.length_b   1.000
_cell.length_c   1.000
_cell.angle_alpha   90.00
_cell.angle_beta   90.00
_cell.angle_gamma   90.00
#
_symmetry.space_group_name_H-M   'P 1'
#
loop_
_entity.id
_entity.type
_entity.pdbx_description
1 polymer ?
#
loop_
_entity_poly.entity_id
_entity_poly.type
_entity_poly.pdbx_seq_one_letter_code
_entity_poly.pdbx_strand_id
1 'polypeptide(L)'
;MITKEVLINAVQAVLLTVPSKPFLCLPMSATLYAKLKNEHNVDAKLVTGNLSYKEQIIFQQDFSISEVRDNILQLWAGHAWVEVDGLICDLSLPRTLYANEFTKSCKKELVQRLGEGRGCVVASQSVMHVAFGLSYSPIDYLQDSIATAIIKGSEQLFY
;
A
#
# COMPACT_ATOMS: atom_id res chain seq x y z
N MET A 1 18.09 -10.33 -2.75
CA MET A 1 17.54 -9.74 -3.98
C MET A 1 16.33 -10.56 -4.38
N ILE A 2 15.15 -9.95 -4.39
CA ILE A 2 13.87 -10.53 -4.77
C ILE A 2 13.85 -10.80 -6.28
N THR A 3 13.34 -11.96 -6.67
CA THR A 3 13.08 -12.22 -8.09
C THR A 3 11.73 -11.63 -8.49
N LYS A 4 11.59 -11.27 -9.77
CA LYS A 4 10.32 -10.79 -10.32
C LYS A 4 9.18 -11.79 -10.08
N GLU A 5 9.47 -13.09 -10.19
CA GLU A 5 8.50 -14.15 -9.97
C GLU A 5 8.00 -14.20 -8.52
N VAL A 6 8.92 -14.13 -7.54
CA VAL A 6 8.56 -14.08 -6.11
C VAL A 6 7.65 -12.90 -5.82
N LEU A 7 7.99 -11.71 -6.34
CA LEU A 7 7.16 -10.52 -6.14
C LEU A 7 5.77 -10.67 -6.77
N ILE A 8 5.68 -11.16 -8.00
CA ILE A 8 4.39 -11.36 -8.69
C ILE A 8 3.52 -12.36 -7.92
N ASN A 9 4.08 -13.49 -7.51
CA ASN A 9 3.35 -14.52 -6.79
C ASN A 9 2.84 -14.00 -5.44
N ALA A 10 3.66 -13.25 -4.70
CA ALA A 10 3.26 -12.65 -3.43
C ALA A 10 2.14 -11.60 -3.64
N VAL A 11 2.26 -10.72 -4.64
CA VAL A 11 1.24 -9.73 -4.98
C VAL A 11 -0.08 -10.41 -5.37
N GLN A 12 -0.04 -11.42 -6.24
CA GLN A 12 -1.23 -12.15 -6.66
C GLN A 12 -1.91 -12.85 -5.47
N ALA A 13 -1.14 -13.47 -4.58
CA ALA A 13 -1.68 -14.09 -3.38
C ALA A 13 -2.45 -13.08 -2.52
N VAL A 14 -1.90 -11.89 -2.29
CA VAL A 14 -2.60 -10.82 -1.54
C VAL A 14 -3.87 -10.36 -2.24
N LEU A 15 -3.82 -10.17 -3.57
CA LEU A 15 -4.98 -9.73 -4.34
C LEU A 15 -6.13 -10.74 -4.31
N LEU A 16 -5.82 -12.03 -4.19
CA LEU A 16 -6.81 -13.11 -4.09
C LEU A 16 -7.36 -13.30 -2.67
N THR A 17 -6.60 -12.98 -1.62
CA THR A 17 -7.02 -13.18 -0.23
C THR A 17 -7.72 -11.97 0.38
N VAL A 18 -7.27 -10.75 0.05
CA VAL A 18 -7.85 -9.53 0.63
C VAL A 18 -9.03 -9.05 -0.23
N PRO A 19 -10.21 -8.79 0.37
CA PRO A 19 -11.39 -8.36 -0.37
C PRO A 19 -11.11 -7.19 -1.31
N SER A 20 -11.77 -7.20 -2.47
CA SER A 20 -11.65 -6.14 -3.47
C SER A 20 -12.45 -4.90 -3.05
N LYS A 21 -12.03 -4.23 -1.97
CA LYS A 21 -12.57 -2.96 -1.49
C LYS A 21 -11.48 -1.87 -1.55
N PRO A 22 -11.86 -0.59 -1.80
CA PRO A 22 -10.93 0.52 -1.73
C PRO A 22 -10.46 0.78 -0.30
N PHE A 23 -9.41 1.60 -0.14
CA PHE A 23 -8.90 2.08 1.16
C PHE A 23 -8.39 0.99 2.12
N LEU A 24 -8.06 -0.19 1.61
CA LEU A 24 -7.47 -1.29 2.38
C LEU A 24 -5.93 -1.29 2.37
N CYS A 25 -5.29 -0.11 2.31
CA CYS A 25 -3.83 0.00 2.17
C CYS A 25 -3.04 -0.70 3.29
N LEU A 26 -3.50 -0.60 4.55
CA LEU A 26 -2.88 -1.25 5.70
C LEU A 26 -2.91 -2.78 5.63
N PRO A 27 -4.09 -3.44 5.59
CA PRO A 27 -4.12 -4.90 5.56
C PRO A 27 -3.47 -5.48 4.32
N MET A 28 -3.62 -4.82 3.17
CA MET A 28 -2.99 -5.27 1.93
C MET A 28 -1.45 -5.20 2.00
N SER A 29 -0.90 -4.09 2.48
CA SER A 29 0.56 -3.91 2.59
C SER A 29 1.15 -4.78 3.71
N ALA A 30 0.46 -4.91 4.85
CA ALA A 30 0.89 -5.80 5.93
C ALA A 30 0.91 -7.27 5.49
N THR A 31 -0.09 -7.71 4.72
CA THR A 31 -0.13 -9.08 4.18
C THR A 31 1.00 -9.30 3.17
N LEU A 32 1.26 -8.36 2.26
CA LEU A 32 2.39 -8.46 1.32
C LEU A 32 3.73 -8.53 2.06
N TYR A 33 3.92 -7.64 3.03
CA TYR A 33 5.11 -7.61 3.87
C TYR A 33 5.35 -8.96 4.56
N ALA A 34 4.32 -9.51 5.22
CA ALA A 34 4.43 -10.79 5.91
C ALA A 34 4.76 -11.94 4.95
N LYS A 35 4.18 -11.95 3.73
CA LYS A 35 4.49 -12.95 2.71
C LYS A 35 5.94 -12.87 2.25
N LEU A 36 6.40 -11.68 1.87
CA LEU A 36 7.78 -11.49 1.40
C LEU A 36 8.80 -11.86 2.48
N LYS A 37 8.54 -11.47 3.73
CA LYS A 37 9.44 -11.74 4.85
C LYS A 37 9.41 -13.21 5.29
N ASN A 38 8.22 -13.75 5.57
CA ASN A 38 8.08 -15.07 6.21
C ASN A 38 8.14 -16.24 5.24
N GLU A 39 7.62 -16.08 4.01
CA GLU A 39 7.56 -17.17 3.02
C GLU A 39 8.78 -17.16 2.08
N HIS A 40 9.40 -16.00 1.88
CA HIS A 40 10.48 -15.83 0.88
C HIS A 40 11.79 -15.28 1.44
N ASN A 41 11.87 -14.99 2.75
CA ASN A 41 13.07 -14.46 3.42
C ASN A 41 13.64 -13.21 2.73
N VAL A 42 12.75 -12.31 2.29
CA VAL A 42 13.09 -11.06 1.62
C VAL A 42 13.10 -9.92 2.65
N ASP A 43 14.12 -9.06 2.58
CA ASP A 43 14.19 -7.81 3.36
C ASP A 43 13.23 -6.76 2.79
N ALA A 44 11.95 -6.93 3.11
CA ALA A 44 10.89 -5.98 2.82
C ALA A 44 10.69 -5.04 4.01
N LYS A 45 10.17 -3.85 3.75
CA LYS A 45 9.75 -2.88 4.76
C LYS A 45 8.29 -2.54 4.60
N LEU A 46 7.52 -2.60 5.67
CA LEU A 46 6.17 -2.08 5.72
C LEU A 46 6.24 -0.59 6.07
N VAL A 47 5.80 0.25 5.14
CA VAL A 47 5.96 1.70 5.24
C VAL A 47 4.60 2.38 5.30
N THR A 48 4.50 3.42 6.12
CA THR A 48 3.36 4.32 6.09
C THR A 48 3.80 5.77 5.94
N GLY A 49 2.95 6.59 5.34
CA GLY A 49 3.21 8.01 5.20
C GLY A 49 2.21 8.73 4.32
N ASN A 50 2.67 9.81 3.72
CA ASN A 50 1.87 10.63 2.82
C ASN A 50 2.02 10.15 1.38
N LEU A 51 0.93 10.28 0.61
CA LEU A 51 0.94 10.11 -0.83
C LEU A 51 0.40 11.38 -1.48
N SER A 52 1.15 11.91 -2.44
CA SER A 52 0.73 13.06 -3.23
C SER A 52 0.86 12.78 -4.73
N TYR A 53 0.08 13.52 -5.51
CA TYR A 53 0.16 13.54 -6.96
C TYR A 53 0.32 14.97 -7.45
N LYS A 54 1.45 15.27 -8.11
CA LYS A 54 1.77 16.62 -8.59
C LYS A 54 1.45 17.71 -7.56
N GLU A 55 2.01 17.59 -6.36
CA GLU A 55 1.83 18.49 -5.21
C GLU A 55 0.44 18.43 -4.52
N GLN A 56 -0.56 17.80 -5.13
CA GLN A 56 -1.85 17.57 -4.47
C GLN A 56 -1.76 16.37 -3.52
N ILE A 57 -2.01 16.59 -2.23
CA ILE A 57 -2.06 15.53 -1.23
C ILE A 57 -3.29 14.63 -1.48
N ILE A 58 -3.03 13.34 -1.67
CA ILE A 58 -4.05 12.30 -1.81
C ILE A 58 -4.39 11.74 -0.44
N PHE A 59 -3.36 11.29 0.28
CA PHE A 59 -3.43 10.73 1.63
C PHE A 59 -2.44 11.46 2.52
N GLN A 60 -2.90 11.82 3.71
CA GLN A 60 -2.11 12.55 4.70
C GLN A 60 -2.17 11.80 6.01
N GLN A 61 -1.05 11.23 6.41
CA GLN A 61 -0.92 10.62 7.72
C GLN A 61 -0.94 11.70 8.79
N ASP A 62 -1.91 11.60 9.68
CA ASP A 62 -2.20 12.52 10.77
C ASP A 62 -1.56 12.10 12.09
N PHE A 63 -1.33 10.80 12.29
CA PHE A 63 -0.59 10.25 13.44
C PHE A 63 0.19 8.98 13.08
N SER A 64 1.18 8.61 13.91
CA SER A 64 1.91 7.35 13.76
C SER A 64 1.04 6.17 14.20
N ILE A 65 0.93 5.16 13.33
CA ILE A 65 0.21 3.92 13.67
C ILE A 65 0.87 3.20 14.84
N SER A 66 2.19 3.34 14.99
CA SER A 66 2.94 2.71 16.07
C SER A 66 2.58 3.25 17.46
N GLU A 67 1.98 4.44 17.52
CA GLU A 67 1.59 5.11 18.76
C GLU A 67 0.15 4.81 19.18
N VAL A 68 -0.66 4.26 18.27
CA VAL A 68 -2.07 3.98 18.51
C VAL A 68 -2.26 2.54 18.99
N ARG A 69 -2.97 2.39 20.12
CA ARG A 69 -3.23 1.08 20.74
C ARG A 69 -4.50 0.40 20.24
N ASP A 70 -5.51 1.15 19.81
CA ASP A 70 -6.82 0.64 19.40
C ASP A 70 -7.38 1.34 18.14
N ASN A 71 -8.22 0.66 17.34
CA ASN A 71 -9.00 1.21 16.22
C ASN A 71 -8.24 1.87 15.05
N ILE A 72 -6.96 1.51 14.83
CA ILE A 72 -6.11 2.01 13.73
C ILE A 72 -6.82 2.00 12.36
N LEU A 73 -7.62 0.96 12.08
CA LEU A 73 -8.23 0.74 10.76
C LEU A 73 -9.37 1.71 10.42
N GLN A 74 -9.95 2.44 11.37
CA GLN A 74 -11.14 3.27 11.12
C GLN A 74 -10.89 4.77 11.01
N LEU A 75 -9.77 5.28 11.55
CA LEU A 75 -9.56 6.73 11.72
C LEU A 75 -8.31 7.26 11.03
N TRP A 76 -7.53 6.41 10.38
CA TRP A 76 -6.23 6.79 9.85
C TRP A 76 -6.31 7.29 8.40
N ALA A 77 -5.80 8.50 8.16
CA ALA A 77 -5.89 9.18 6.86
C ALA A 77 -4.62 9.04 5.98
N GLY A 78 -3.62 8.30 6.46
CA GLY A 78 -2.38 8.03 5.75
C GLY A 78 -2.49 6.97 4.66
N HIS A 79 -1.33 6.62 4.09
CA HIS A 79 -1.21 5.56 3.09
C HIS A 79 -0.12 4.57 3.46
N ALA A 80 -0.31 3.31 3.11
CA ALA A 80 0.63 2.24 3.40
C ALA A 80 1.07 1.53 2.11
N TRP A 81 2.35 1.16 2.06
CA TRP A 81 2.96 0.42 0.95
C TRP A 81 4.09 -0.49 1.46
N VAL A 82 4.67 -1.29 0.56
CA VAL A 82 5.86 -2.09 0.85
C VAL A 82 7.04 -1.57 0.05
N GLU A 83 8.20 -1.43 0.69
CA GLU A 83 9.47 -1.19 0.02
C GLU A 83 10.31 -2.46 0.02
N VAL A 84 10.86 -2.82 -1.14
CA VAL A 84 11.70 -4.01 -1.31
C VAL A 84 12.71 -3.78 -2.41
N ASP A 85 14.00 -4.00 -2.14
CA ASP A 85 15.10 -3.81 -3.10
C ASP A 85 15.06 -2.47 -3.86
N GLY A 86 14.71 -1.37 -3.16
CA GLY A 86 14.61 -0.03 -3.74
C GLY A 86 13.36 0.23 -4.59
N LEU A 87 12.43 -0.72 -4.63
CA LEU A 87 11.12 -0.60 -5.28
C LEU A 87 10.04 -0.33 -4.26
N ILE A 88 9.09 0.53 -4.63
CA ILE A 88 7.80 0.70 -3.96
C ILE A 88 6.81 -0.26 -4.62
N CYS A 89 6.11 -1.03 -3.81
CA CYS A 89 5.04 -1.94 -4.20
C CYS A 89 3.74 -1.48 -3.53
N ASP A 90 2.81 -0.97 -4.34
CA ASP A 90 1.52 -0.48 -3.88
C ASP A 90 0.39 -1.19 -4.60
N LEU A 91 -0.26 -2.10 -3.87
CA LEU A 91 -1.36 -2.93 -4.37
C LEU A 91 -2.74 -2.36 -4.00
N SER A 92 -2.78 -1.31 -3.20
CA SER A 92 -4.02 -0.70 -2.73
C SER A 92 -4.41 0.55 -3.54
N LEU A 93 -3.43 1.26 -4.10
CA LEU A 93 -3.68 2.47 -4.87
C LEU A 93 -4.55 2.22 -6.11
N PRO A 94 -4.29 1.22 -6.97
CA PRO A 94 -5.17 0.97 -8.12
C PRO A 94 -6.62 0.69 -7.70
N ARG A 95 -6.83 -0.17 -6.69
CA ARG A 95 -8.17 -0.48 -6.16
C ARG A 95 -8.88 0.77 -5.69
N THR A 96 -8.17 1.64 -4.96
CA THR A 96 -8.73 2.89 -4.46
C THR A 96 -9.05 3.87 -5.58
N LEU A 97 -8.14 4.05 -6.55
CA LEU A 97 -8.34 4.99 -7.65
C LEU A 97 -9.52 4.61 -8.54
N TYR A 98 -9.74 3.31 -8.79
CA TYR A 98 -10.83 2.85 -9.65
C TYR A 98 -12.19 2.89 -8.95
N ALA A 99 -12.23 2.88 -7.62
CA ALA A 99 -13.46 2.91 -6.84
C ALA A 99 -14.19 4.26 -6.95
N ASN A 100 -15.53 4.24 -6.92
CA ASN A 100 -16.35 5.44 -7.06
C ASN A 100 -16.21 6.40 -5.86
N GLU A 101 -15.86 5.84 -4.71
CA GLU A 101 -15.64 6.51 -3.43
C GLU A 101 -14.41 7.43 -3.45
N PHE A 102 -13.46 7.20 -4.37
CA PHE A 102 -12.35 8.11 -4.56
C PHE A 102 -12.77 9.29 -5.45
N THR A 103 -12.97 10.45 -4.83
CA THR A 103 -13.58 11.62 -5.46
C THR A 103 -12.60 12.77 -5.75
N LYS A 104 -11.28 12.55 -5.58
CA LYS A 104 -10.27 13.57 -5.85
C LYS A 104 -10.25 13.93 -7.33
N SER A 105 -10.08 15.22 -7.63
CA SER A 105 -9.99 15.77 -8.99
C SER A 105 -8.92 15.10 -9.87
N CYS A 106 -7.83 14.64 -9.26
CA CYS A 106 -6.73 13.97 -9.95
C CYS A 106 -7.03 12.54 -10.40
N LYS A 107 -8.15 11.92 -9.99
CA LYS A 107 -8.49 10.51 -10.27
C LYS A 107 -8.34 10.16 -11.75
N LYS A 108 -8.97 10.93 -12.65
CA LYS A 108 -8.99 10.61 -14.09
C LYS A 108 -7.58 10.60 -14.69
N GLU A 109 -6.76 11.58 -14.34
CA GLU A 109 -5.38 11.66 -14.86
C GLU A 109 -4.50 10.53 -14.29
N LEU A 110 -4.63 10.23 -13.00
CA LEU A 110 -3.90 9.13 -12.36
C LEU A 110 -4.25 7.78 -12.96
N VAL A 111 -5.54 7.51 -13.19
CA VAL A 111 -6.01 6.28 -13.85
C VAL A 111 -5.45 6.18 -15.26
N GLN A 112 -5.42 7.26 -16.04
CA GLN A 112 -4.83 7.27 -17.38
C GLN A 112 -3.32 6.98 -17.36
N ARG A 113 -2.59 7.47 -16.36
CA ARG A 113 -1.13 7.26 -16.23
C ARG A 113 -0.78 5.85 -15.78
N LEU A 114 -1.49 5.31 -14.81
CA LEU A 114 -1.26 3.96 -14.29
C LEU A 114 -1.83 2.88 -15.23
N GLY A 115 -2.82 3.25 -16.03
CA GLY A 115 -3.64 2.34 -16.84
C GLY A 115 -4.79 1.78 -16.01
N GLU A 116 -5.88 1.40 -16.68
CA GLU A 116 -7.04 0.76 -16.05
C GLU A 116 -6.80 -0.73 -15.80
N GLY A 117 -7.45 -1.28 -14.77
CA GLY A 117 -7.43 -2.72 -14.47
C GLY A 117 -6.10 -3.25 -13.92
N ARG A 118 -5.16 -2.40 -13.50
CA ARG A 118 -3.93 -2.83 -12.85
C ARG A 118 -4.22 -3.29 -11.42
N GLY A 119 -3.62 -4.40 -11.00
CA GLY A 119 -3.74 -4.89 -9.61
C GLY A 119 -2.72 -4.28 -8.66
N CYS A 120 -1.60 -3.75 -9.16
CA CYS A 120 -0.51 -3.22 -8.35
C CYS A 120 0.35 -2.25 -9.18
N VAL A 121 0.96 -1.27 -8.51
CA VAL A 121 2.02 -0.42 -9.06
C VAL A 121 3.34 -0.80 -8.39
N VAL A 122 4.35 -1.10 -9.21
CA VAL A 122 5.70 -1.45 -8.74
C VAL A 122 6.72 -0.62 -9.52
N ALA A 123 7.49 0.21 -8.82
CA ALA A 123 8.53 1.04 -9.43
C ALA A 123 9.47 1.63 -8.37
N SER A 124 10.64 2.12 -8.79
CA SER A 124 11.48 2.95 -7.91
C SER A 124 10.78 4.27 -7.57
N GLN A 125 11.16 4.90 -6.45
CA GLN A 125 10.68 6.24 -6.07
C GLN A 125 10.85 7.27 -7.21
N SER A 126 11.97 7.23 -7.93
CA SER A 126 12.22 8.14 -9.06
C SER A 126 11.25 7.93 -10.21
N VAL A 127 10.92 6.68 -10.54
CA VAL A 127 9.93 6.35 -11.59
C VAL A 127 8.52 6.70 -11.13
N MET A 128 8.17 6.44 -9.86
CA MET A 128 6.90 6.88 -9.27
C MET A 128 6.70 8.39 -9.47
N HIS A 129 7.73 9.18 -9.16
CA HIS A 129 7.69 10.62 -9.29
C HIS A 129 7.65 11.10 -10.75
N VAL A 130 8.60 10.67 -11.58
CA VAL A 130 8.77 11.23 -12.93
C VAL A 130 7.73 10.70 -13.92
N ALA A 131 7.45 9.40 -13.91
CA ALA A 131 6.54 8.79 -14.89
C ALA A 131 5.08 8.91 -14.45
N PHE A 132 4.79 8.67 -13.17
CA PHE A 132 3.43 8.61 -12.65
C PHE A 132 3.00 9.88 -11.92
N GLY A 133 3.92 10.80 -11.61
CA GLY A 133 3.61 12.01 -10.84
C GLY A 133 3.33 11.76 -9.36
N LEU A 134 3.61 10.55 -8.85
CA LEU A 134 3.34 10.12 -7.49
C LEU A 134 4.56 10.36 -6.60
N SER A 135 4.36 11.01 -5.46
CA SER A 135 5.41 11.17 -4.44
C SER A 135 4.98 10.48 -3.15
N TYR A 136 5.66 9.38 -2.82
CA TYR A 136 5.54 8.67 -1.55
C TYR A 136 6.49 9.31 -0.54
N SER A 137 5.97 9.74 0.62
CA SER A 137 6.76 10.37 1.68
C SER A 137 6.66 9.53 2.95
N PRO A 138 7.64 8.64 3.22
CA PRO A 138 7.65 7.79 4.41
C PRO A 138 7.60 8.61 5.70
N ILE A 139 6.83 8.14 6.67
CA ILE A 139 6.78 8.67 8.05
C ILE A 139 7.18 7.55 9.03
N ASP A 140 6.57 6.36 8.92
CA ASP A 140 6.90 5.22 9.78
C ASP A 140 7.35 4.00 8.98
N TYR A 141 8.20 3.19 9.63
CA TYR A 141 8.52 1.83 9.24
C TYR A 141 7.97 0.89 10.31
N LEU A 142 6.90 0.16 9.97
CA LEU A 142 6.16 -0.65 10.93
C LEU A 142 6.88 -1.96 11.25
N GLN A 143 6.86 -2.33 12.52
CA GLN A 143 7.48 -3.56 13.04
C GLN A 143 6.58 -4.79 12.79
N ASP A 144 7.17 -5.99 12.89
CA ASP A 144 6.48 -7.28 12.70
C ASP A 144 5.25 -7.45 13.59
N SER A 145 5.34 -6.97 14.84
CA SER A 145 4.25 -7.04 15.81
C SER A 145 3.04 -6.22 15.35
N ILE A 146 3.28 -5.03 14.80
CA ILE A 146 2.23 -4.15 14.26
C ILE A 146 1.64 -4.74 12.98
N ALA A 147 2.47 -5.23 12.06
CA ALA A 147 2.00 -5.91 10.85
C ALA A 147 1.10 -7.10 11.19
N THR A 148 1.49 -7.92 12.17
CA THR A 148 0.71 -9.05 12.67
C THR A 148 -0.62 -8.61 13.27
N ALA A 149 -0.62 -7.54 14.07
CA ALA A 149 -1.83 -6.98 14.66
C ALA A 149 -2.82 -6.47 13.59
N ILE A 150 -2.32 -5.77 12.57
CA ILE A 150 -3.12 -5.29 11.43
C ILE A 150 -3.77 -6.47 10.70
N ILE A 151 -3.01 -7.52 10.38
CA ILE A 151 -3.54 -8.70 9.67
C ILE A 151 -4.67 -9.34 10.48
N LYS A 152 -4.41 -9.67 11.75
CA LYS A 152 -5.41 -10.29 12.65
C LYS A 152 -6.65 -9.41 12.86
N GLY A 153 -6.46 -8.10 13.02
CA GLY A 153 -7.56 -7.16 13.17
C GLY A 153 -8.40 -7.04 11.89
N SER A 154 -7.77 -7.16 10.73
CA SER A 154 -8.48 -7.07 9.44
C SER A 154 -9.33 -8.29 9.11
N GLU A 155 -8.99 -9.48 9.61
CA GLU A 155 -9.82 -10.68 9.47
C GLU A 155 -11.23 -10.46 10.02
N GLN A 156 -11.38 -9.62 11.04
CA GLN A 156 -12.68 -9.26 11.63
C GLN A 156 -13.49 -8.26 10.78
N LEU A 157 -12.88 -7.63 9.78
CA LEU A 157 -13.54 -6.67 8.87
C LEU A 157 -14.02 -7.33 7.56
N PHE A 158 -13.59 -8.56 7.31
CA PHE A 158 -13.85 -9.29 6.06
C PHE A 158 -15.01 -10.29 6.19
N TYR A 159 -15.54 -10.49 7.40
CA TYR A 159 -16.71 -11.30 7.74
C TYR A 159 -17.71 -10.47 8.55
#